data_AF-A0A9E5NI59-F1
#
_entry.id   AF-A0A9E5NI59-F1
#
_cell.length_a   1.000
_cell.length_b   1.000
_cell.length_c   1.000
_cell.angle_alpha   90.00
_cell.angle_beta   90.00
_cell.angle_gamma   90.00
#
_symmetry.space_group_name_H-M   'P 1'
#
loop_
_entity.id
_entity.type
_entity.pdbx_description
1 polymer ?
#
loop_
_entity_poly.entity_id
_entity_poly.type
_entity_poly.pdbx_seq_one_letter_code
_entity_poly.pdbx_strand_id
1 'polypeptide(L)'
;TVVAGIEEVRLVVGDRLVARHPRHWGKEHTEYDPVHYLALLERKPGALDHARPLENWELPDCFDVLRRRQEAELDKLATRQFIKVLRLLERASLPELADAVRYALSIGATSADAVEL
;
A
#
# COMPACT_ATOMS: atom_id res chain seq x y z
N THR A 1 -8.49 13.94 -17.42
CA THR A 1 -7.56 14.17 -18.54
C THR A 1 -6.35 13.28 -18.39
N VAL A 2 -5.95 12.59 -19.47
CA VAL A 2 -4.69 11.85 -19.52
C VAL A 2 -3.67 12.75 -20.22
N VAL A 3 -2.51 12.97 -19.60
CA VAL A 3 -1.40 13.73 -20.18
C VAL A 3 -0.23 12.78 -20.36
N ALA A 4 0.15 12.50 -21.61
CA ALA A 4 1.23 11.57 -21.93
C ALA A 4 2.49 12.33 -22.35
N GLY A 5 3.50 12.37 -21.48
CA GLY A 5 4.83 12.92 -21.75
C GLY A 5 5.78 11.90 -22.38
N ILE A 6 7.06 12.26 -22.51
CA ILE A 6 8.11 11.36 -23.04
C ILE A 6 8.48 10.28 -22.02
N GLU A 7 8.57 10.65 -20.74
CA GLU A 7 9.01 9.73 -19.67
C GLU A 7 7.86 9.20 -18.81
N GLU A 8 6.73 9.91 -18.75
CA GLU A 8 5.64 9.57 -17.83
C GLU A 8 4.25 9.81 -18.43
N VAL A 9 3.27 9.08 -17.91
CA VAL A 9 1.83 9.27 -18.15
C VAL A 9 1.20 9.74 -16.85
N ARG A 10 0.50 10.87 -16.91
CA ARG A 10 -0.19 11.49 -15.77
C ARG A 10 -1.70 11.44 -15.95
N LEU A 11 -2.40 11.05 -14.89
CA LEU A 11 -3.86 11.13 -14.80
C LEU A 11 -4.23 12.35 -13.96
N VAL A 12 -5.01 13.27 -14.53
CA VAL A 12 -5.42 14.52 -13.89
C VAL A 12 -6.95 14.64 -13.88
N VAL A 13 -7.53 14.97 -12.73
CA VAL A 13 -8.96 15.25 -12.58
C VAL A 13 -9.12 16.70 -12.14
N GLY A 14 -9.65 17.54 -13.03
CA GLY A 14 -9.61 19.00 -12.84
C GLY A 14 -8.18 19.51 -12.90
N ASP A 15 -7.71 20.07 -11.80
CA ASP A 15 -6.34 20.53 -11.53
C ASP A 15 -5.52 19.55 -10.68
N ARG A 16 -6.14 18.48 -10.17
CA ARG A 16 -5.49 17.51 -9.27
C ARG A 16 -4.85 16.36 -10.02
N LEU A 17 -3.54 16.17 -9.83
CA LEU A 17 -2.83 14.94 -10.22
C LEU A 17 -3.31 13.77 -9.35
N VAL A 18 -3.85 12.72 -9.97
CA VAL A 18 -4.37 11.54 -9.25
C VAL A 18 -3.53 10.29 -9.45
N ALA A 19 -2.70 10.24 -10.49
CA ALA A 19 -1.75 9.16 -10.69
C ALA A 19 -0.62 9.60 -11.64
N ARG A 20 0.55 9.00 -11.48
CA ARG A 20 1.71 9.20 -12.33
C ARG A 20 2.42 7.86 -12.52
N HIS A 21 2.61 7.46 -13.77
CA HIS A 21 3.26 6.20 -14.12
C HIS A 21 4.40 6.46 -15.11
N PRO A 22 5.52 5.73 -15.03
CA PRO A 22 6.53 5.76 -16.06
C PRO A 22 5.94 5.30 -17.40
N ARG A 23 6.44 5.87 -18.49
CA ARG A 23 5.97 5.56 -19.82
C ARG A 23 6.67 4.31 -20.34
N HIS A 24 5.86 3.31 -20.69
CA HIS A 24 6.32 2.16 -21.45
C HIS A 24 6.14 2.39 -22.95
N TRP A 25 7.20 2.16 -23.72
CA TRP A 25 7.17 2.27 -25.19
C TRP A 25 6.78 0.97 -25.90
N GLY A 26 6.73 -0.15 -25.17
CA GLY A 26 6.25 -1.44 -25.66
C GLY A 26 4.72 -1.50 -25.81
N LYS A 27 4.22 -2.64 -26.30
CA LYS A 27 2.78 -2.91 -26.42
C LYS A 27 2.32 -3.80 -25.27
N GLU A 28 1.05 -3.66 -24.87
CA GLU A 28 0.37 -4.53 -23.90
C GLU A 28 1.02 -4.58 -22.50
N HIS A 29 1.86 -3.60 -22.17
CA HIS A 29 2.39 -3.46 -20.81
C HIS A 29 1.30 -3.00 -19.84
N THR A 30 1.24 -3.68 -18.69
CA THR A 30 0.40 -3.31 -17.55
C THR A 30 1.31 -3.00 -16.38
N GLU A 31 1.14 -1.83 -15.78
CA GLU A 31 1.83 -1.42 -14.58
C GLU A 31 0.80 -1.13 -13.49
N TYR A 32 1.07 -1.61 -12.30
CA TYR A 32 0.21 -1.41 -11.15
C TYR A 32 0.93 -0.57 -10.11
N ASP A 33 0.20 0.36 -9.51
CA ASP A 33 0.61 0.99 -8.25
C ASP A 33 -0.24 0.37 -7.13
N PRO A 34 0.35 -0.44 -6.24
CA PRO A 34 -0.34 -1.07 -5.11
C PRO A 34 -1.13 -0.09 -4.25
N VAL A 35 -0.61 1.13 -4.05
CA VAL A 35 -1.18 2.13 -3.14
C VAL A 35 -2.55 2.58 -3.63
N HIS A 36 -2.77 2.66 -4.94
CA HIS A 36 -4.05 3.04 -5.54
C HIS A 36 -5.19 2.05 -5.23
N TYR A 37 -4.88 0.81 -4.85
CA TYR A 37 -5.89 -0.21 -4.59
C TYR A 37 -6.22 -0.35 -3.10
N LEU A 38 -5.48 0.28 -2.19
CA LEU A 38 -5.65 0.08 -0.75
C LEU A 38 -7.03 0.53 -0.23
N ALA A 39 -7.56 1.64 -0.74
CA ALA A 39 -8.92 2.08 -0.43
C ALA A 39 -10.00 1.07 -0.87
N LEU A 40 -9.75 0.30 -1.93
CA LEU A 40 -10.64 -0.79 -2.36
C LEU A 40 -10.55 -1.99 -1.42
N LEU A 41 -9.34 -2.32 -0.94
CA LEU A 41 -9.10 -3.44 -0.02
C LEU A 41 -9.84 -3.25 1.30
N GLU A 42 -10.03 -2.03 1.79
CA GLU A 42 -10.80 -1.78 3.00
C GLU A 42 -12.26 -2.30 2.89
N ARG A 43 -12.84 -2.19 1.69
CA ARG A 43 -14.17 -2.71 1.38
C ARG A 43 -14.15 -4.20 1.05
N LYS A 44 -13.07 -4.68 0.41
CA LYS A 44 -12.89 -6.08 -0.03
C LYS A 44 -11.56 -6.66 0.50
N PRO A 45 -11.45 -6.94 1.82
CA PRO A 45 -10.17 -7.32 2.44
C PRO A 45 -9.63 -8.66 1.94
N GLY A 46 -10.51 -9.60 1.56
CA GLY A 46 -10.10 -10.89 0.99
C GLY A 46 -9.39 -10.80 -0.38
N ALA A 47 -9.28 -9.60 -0.97
CA ALA A 47 -8.48 -9.40 -2.17
C ALA A 47 -7.00 -9.14 -1.88
N LEU A 48 -6.60 -8.87 -0.62
CA LEU A 48 -5.22 -8.55 -0.26
C LEU A 48 -4.22 -9.59 -0.79
N ASP A 49 -4.50 -10.88 -0.61
CA ASP A 49 -3.60 -11.98 -0.98
C ASP A 49 -3.79 -12.48 -2.43
N HIS A 50 -4.72 -11.89 -3.19
CA HIS A 50 -5.13 -12.39 -4.51
C HIS A 50 -5.15 -11.31 -5.59
N ALA A 51 -4.96 -10.05 -5.23
CA ALA A 51 -5.00 -8.95 -6.18
C ALA A 51 -3.69 -8.89 -6.98
N ARG A 52 -3.78 -8.98 -8.31
CA ARG A 52 -2.62 -8.80 -9.22
C ARG A 52 -1.78 -7.55 -8.92
N PRO A 53 -2.37 -6.37 -8.58
CA PRO A 53 -1.58 -5.20 -8.19
C PRO A 53 -0.67 -5.38 -6.97
N LEU A 54 -0.97 -6.35 -6.10
CA LEU A 54 -0.24 -6.59 -4.85
C LEU A 54 0.65 -7.84 -4.96
N GLU A 55 0.58 -8.54 -6.09
CA GLU A 55 1.40 -9.70 -6.37
C GLU A 55 2.86 -9.26 -6.50
N ASN A 56 3.74 -9.89 -5.73
CA ASN A 56 5.17 -9.53 -5.62
C ASN A 56 5.43 -8.09 -5.15
N TRP A 57 4.52 -7.50 -4.36
CA TRP A 57 4.79 -6.21 -3.75
C TRP A 57 5.91 -6.33 -2.70
N GLU A 58 7.08 -5.81 -3.02
CA GLU A 58 8.25 -5.82 -2.13
C GLU A 58 8.06 -4.83 -0.98
N LEU A 59 7.53 -5.32 0.13
CA LEU A 59 7.48 -4.61 1.39
C LEU A 59 8.68 -4.99 2.26
N PRO A 60 9.20 -4.06 3.09
CA PRO A 60 10.23 -4.40 4.07
C PRO A 60 9.78 -5.51 5.03
N ASP A 61 10.72 -6.36 5.47
CA ASP A 61 10.44 -7.54 6.34
C ASP A 61 9.64 -7.21 7.62
N CYS A 62 9.70 -5.97 8.12
CA CYS A 62 8.92 -5.56 9.28
C CYS A 62 7.40 -5.66 9.06
N PHE A 63 6.92 -5.56 7.82
CA PHE A 63 5.51 -5.73 7.49
C PHE A 63 5.06 -7.19 7.63
N ASP A 64 5.90 -8.16 7.29
CA ASP A 64 5.61 -9.59 7.51
C ASP A 64 5.53 -9.92 8.99
N VAL A 65 6.45 -9.36 9.80
CA VAL A 65 6.43 -9.51 11.26
C VAL A 65 5.16 -8.91 11.84
N LEU A 66 4.78 -7.70 11.40
CA LEU A 66 3.55 -7.05 11.81
C LEU A 66 2.32 -7.89 11.46
N ARG A 67 2.23 -8.37 10.22
CA ARG A 67 1.13 -9.19 9.73
C ARG A 67 0.96 -10.45 10.58
N ARG A 68 2.05 -11.19 10.84
CA ARG A 68 2.01 -12.40 11.67
C ARG A 68 1.55 -12.12 13.10
N ARG A 69 1.99 -11.01 13.71
CA ARG A 69 1.53 -10.63 15.05
C ARG A 69 0.05 -10.28 15.06
N GLN A 70 -0.40 -9.49 14.09
CA GLN A 70 -1.82 -9.16 13.95
C GLN A 70 -2.67 -10.41 13.73
N GLU A 71 -2.23 -11.37 12.91
CA GLU A 71 -2.91 -12.65 12.70
C GLU A 71 -3.02 -13.47 13.99
N ALA A 72 -1.97 -13.49 14.81
CA ALA A 72 -1.98 -14.16 16.11
C ALA A 72 -2.90 -13.47 17.15
N GLU A 73 -3.02 -12.15 17.11
CA GLU A 73 -3.78 -11.36 18.09
C GLU A 73 -5.25 -11.15 17.71
N LEU A 74 -5.54 -10.99 16.41
CA LEU A 74 -6.81 -10.46 15.90
C LEU A 74 -7.59 -11.46 15.03
N ASP A 75 -7.03 -12.63 14.70
CA ASP A 75 -7.65 -13.67 13.86
C ASP A 75 -8.29 -13.05 12.59
N LYS A 76 -9.62 -13.14 12.43
CA LYS A 76 -10.37 -12.61 11.27
C LYS A 76 -10.26 -11.09 11.07
N LEU A 77 -9.85 -10.32 12.09
CA LEU A 77 -9.70 -8.86 11.99
C LEU A 77 -8.29 -8.45 11.54
N ALA A 78 -7.32 -9.37 11.53
CA ALA A 78 -5.93 -9.08 11.21
C ALA A 78 -5.76 -8.47 9.81
N THR A 79 -6.38 -9.06 8.79
CA THR A 79 -6.31 -8.55 7.41
C THR A 79 -6.79 -7.10 7.31
N ARG A 80 -7.89 -6.76 7.99
CA ARG A 80 -8.41 -5.38 7.98
C ARG A 80 -7.45 -4.44 8.69
N GLN A 81 -6.85 -4.87 9.78
CA GLN A 81 -5.88 -4.06 10.52
C GLN A 81 -4.60 -3.83 9.71
N PHE A 82 -4.11 -4.87 9.03
CA PHE A 82 -2.97 -4.76 8.13
C PHE A 82 -3.24 -3.80 6.97
N ILE A 83 -4.42 -3.90 6.35
CA ILE A 83 -4.84 -2.94 5.31
C ILE A 83 -4.84 -1.51 5.83
N LYS A 84 -5.32 -1.26 7.06
CA LYS A 84 -5.28 0.10 7.65
C LYS A 84 -3.86 0.63 7.80
N VAL A 85 -2.90 -0.21 8.19
CA VAL A 85 -1.48 0.17 8.25
C VAL A 85 -0.96 0.49 6.85
N LEU A 86 -1.23 -0.36 5.85
CA LEU A 86 -0.81 -0.10 4.47
C LEU A 86 -1.40 1.21 3.92
N ARG A 87 -2.65 1.55 4.27
CA ARG A 87 -3.28 2.82 3.84
C ARG A 87 -2.56 4.07 4.34
N LEU A 88 -1.66 3.96 5.32
CA LEU A 88 -0.78 5.06 5.70
C LEU A 88 0.15 5.49 4.55
N LEU A 89 0.44 4.60 3.59
CA LEU A 89 1.17 4.92 2.35
C LEU A 89 0.42 5.89 1.42
N GLU A 90 -0.88 6.12 1.63
CA GLU A 90 -1.62 7.15 0.88
C GLU A 90 -1.13 8.57 1.22
N ARG A 91 -0.41 8.73 2.34
CA ARG A 91 0.07 10.03 2.85
C ARG A 91 1.53 10.06 3.29
N ALA A 92 2.22 8.92 3.32
CA ALA A 92 3.63 8.79 3.70
C ALA A 92 4.39 7.91 2.71
N SER A 93 5.71 8.03 2.72
CA SER A 93 6.59 7.17 1.93
C SER A 93 6.74 5.79 2.59
N LEU A 94 7.13 4.80 1.79
CA LEU A 94 7.40 3.45 2.28
C LEU A 94 8.51 3.40 3.36
N PRO A 95 9.63 4.14 3.24
CA PRO A 95 10.65 4.21 4.30
C PRO A 95 10.11 4.78 5.62
N GLU A 96 9.37 5.89 5.58
CA GLU A 96 8.78 6.51 6.77
C GLU A 96 7.83 5.55 7.48
N LEU A 97 6.94 4.89 6.72
CA LEU A 97 6.03 3.91 7.30
C LEU A 97 6.79 2.69 7.86
N ALA A 98 7.85 2.25 7.19
CA ALA A 98 8.64 1.12 7.67
C ALA A 98 9.34 1.43 9.00
N ASP A 99 9.82 2.66 9.19
CA ASP A 99 10.38 3.12 10.47
C ASP A 99 9.31 3.16 11.56
N ALA A 100 8.13 3.70 11.26
CA ALA A 100 7.00 3.71 12.18
C ALA A 100 6.56 2.30 12.59
N VAL A 101 6.51 1.35 11.65
CA VAL A 101 6.19 -0.05 11.92
C VAL A 101 7.26 -0.71 12.79
N ARG A 102 8.55 -0.48 12.51
CA ARG A 102 9.65 -0.98 13.35
C ARG A 102 9.54 -0.46 14.78
N TYR A 103 9.25 0.83 14.94
CA TYR A 103 9.07 1.44 16.25
C TYR A 103 7.88 0.83 17.00
N ALA A 104 6.69 0.75 16.36
CA ALA A 104 5.52 0.12 16.95
C ALA A 104 5.80 -1.32 17.41
N LEU A 105 6.47 -2.12 16.57
CA LEU A 105 6.86 -3.48 16.91
C LEU A 105 7.81 -3.56 18.11
N SER A 106 8.70 -2.57 18.28
CA SER A 106 9.66 -2.50 19.39
C SER A 106 9.00 -2.26 20.76
N ILE A 107 7.89 -1.54 20.77
CA ILE A 107 7.08 -1.27 21.97
C ILE A 107 5.93 -2.28 22.15
N GLY A 108 5.85 -3.30 21.29
CA GLY A 108 4.82 -4.34 21.33
C GLY A 108 3.45 -3.90 20.79
N ALA A 109 3.38 -2.77 20.09
CA ALA A 109 2.15 -2.29 19.47
C ALA A 109 2.01 -2.82 18.03
N THR A 110 0.79 -3.20 17.66
CA THR A 110 0.46 -3.80 16.34
C THR A 110 -0.67 -3.06 15.64
N SER A 111 -1.31 -2.07 16.30
CA SER A 111 -2.44 -1.37 15.73
C SER A 111 -2.03 -0.25 14.77
N ALA A 112 -2.87 0.02 13.75
CA ALA A 112 -2.64 1.14 12.84
C ALA A 112 -2.60 2.49 13.57
N ASP A 113 -3.38 2.64 14.65
CA ASP A 113 -3.39 3.87 15.46
C ASP A 113 -2.10 4.07 16.26
N ALA A 114 -1.36 2.98 16.55
CA ALA A 114 -0.06 3.04 17.23
C ALA A 114 1.13 3.22 16.27
N VAL A 115 0.89 3.11 14.95
CA VAL A 115 1.88 3.43 13.93
C VAL A 115 1.82 4.94 13.68
N GLU A 116 2.54 5.70 14.49
CA GLU A 116 2.70 7.16 14.33
C GLU A 116 3.69 7.46 13.20
N LEU A 117 3.28 8.31 12.25
CA LEU A 117 4.11 8.84 11.15
C LEU A 117 4.67 10.22 11.49
#